data_AF-A0A2M7MI03-F1
#
_entry.id   AF-A0A2M7MI03-F1
#
_cell.length_a   1.000
_cell.length_b   1.000
_cell.length_c   1.000
_cell.angle_alpha   90.00
_cell.angle_beta   90.00
_cell.angle_gamma   90.00
#
_symmetry.space_group_name_H-M   'P 1'
#
loop_
_entity.id
_entity.type
_entity.pdbx_description
1 polymer ?
#
loop_
_entity_poly.entity_id
_entity_poly.type
_entity_poly.pdbx_seq_one_letter_code
_entity_poly.pdbx_strand_id
1 'polypeptide(L)' 'MYSPRIQKLIELFSKFPTVGPRTAARFVFYLLRIPKEKVEELTKSINELKEEI' A
#
# COMPACT_ATOMS: atom_id res chain seq x y z
N MET A 1 4.39 -1.30 18.74
CA MET A 1 3.13 -1.01 18.00
C MET A 1 3.45 0.04 16.95
N TYR A 2 3.05 -0.15 15.69
CA TYR A 2 3.41 0.79 14.62
C TYR A 2 2.61 2.10 14.71
N SER A 3 3.08 3.16 14.03
CA SER A 3 2.30 4.39 13.85
C SER A 3 0.90 4.06 13.30
N PRO A 4 -0.16 4.75 13.74
CA PRO A 4 -1.53 4.53 13.24
C PRO A 4 -1.63 4.55 11.70
N ARG A 5 -0.78 5.34 11.02
CA ARG A 5 -0.74 5.40 9.55
C ARG A 5 -0.21 4.12 8.92
N ILE A 6 0.82 3.50 9.52
CA ILE A 6 1.39 2.23 9.07
C ILE A 6 0.36 1.12 9.28
N GLN A 7 -0.25 1.07 10.47
CA GLN A 7 -1.25 0.06 10.81
C GLN A 7 -2.44 0.09 9.84
N LYS A 8 -2.95 1.28 9.52
CA LYS A 8 -4.03 1.47 8.54
C LYS A 8 -3.68 0.90 7.16
N LEU A 9 -2.47 1.14 6.66
CA LEU A 9 -2.05 0.60 5.37
C LEU A 9 -1.89 -0.93 5.39
N ILE A 10 -1.40 -1.49 6.50
CA ILE A 10 -1.32 -2.95 6.67
C ILE A 10 -2.72 -3.56 6.61
N GLU A 11 -3.69 -2.96 7.29
CA GLU A 11 -5.09 -3.41 7.27
C GLU A 11 -5.68 -3.33 5.86
N LEU A 12 -5.45 -2.23 5.13
CA LEU A 12 -5.93 -2.07 3.76
C LEU A 12 -5.33 -3.12 2.81
N PHE A 13 -4.02 -3.31 2.82
CA PHE A 13 -3.37 -4.31 1.97
C PHE A 13 -3.76 -5.74 2.34
N SER A 14 -4.08 -6.01 3.62
CA SER A 14 -4.53 -7.34 4.05
C SER A 14 -5.91 -7.75 3.51
N LYS A 15 -6.68 -6.81 2.96
CA LYS A 15 -7.97 -7.09 2.30
C LYS A 15 -7.81 -7.62 0.87
N PHE A 16 -6.60 -7.56 0.31
CA PHE A 16 -6.36 -8.01 -1.05
C PHE A 16 -6.39 -9.55 -1.10
N PRO A 17 -6.93 -10.15 -2.17
CA PRO A 17 -6.92 -11.60 -2.31
C PRO A 17 -5.48 -12.10 -2.21
N THR A 18 -5.26 -13.18 -1.46
CA THR A 18 -3.95 -13.82 -1.21
C THR A 18 -2.94 -13.04 -0.36
N VAL A 19 -3.27 -11.84 0.12
CA VAL A 19 -2.36 -11.00 0.92
C VAL A 19 -2.71 -11.07 2.41
N GLY A 20 -1.98 -11.90 3.16
CA GLY A 20 -2.10 -11.94 4.62
C GLY A 20 -1.39 -10.79 5.35
N PRO A 21 -1.58 -10.63 6.68
CA PRO A 21 -1.03 -9.51 7.46
C PRO A 21 0.50 -9.42 7.39
N ARG A 22 1.19 -10.56 7.30
CA ARG A 22 2.66 -10.59 7.13
C ARG A 22 3.11 -10.02 5.79
N THR A 23 2.39 -10.33 4.71
CA THR A 23 2.71 -9.82 3.36
C THR A 23 2.31 -8.35 3.23
N ALA A 24 1.15 -7.97 3.78
CA ALA A 24 0.72 -6.57 3.85
C ALA A 24 1.76 -5.69 4.57
N ALA A 25 2.30 -6.14 5.71
CA ALA A 25 3.38 -5.45 6.39
C ALA A 25 4.61 -5.26 5.51
N ARG A 26 5.03 -6.28 4.75
CA ARG A 26 6.16 -6.16 3.81
C ARG A 26 5.91 -5.11 2.74
N PHE A 27 4.69 -5.00 2.21
CA PHE A 27 4.35 -3.95 1.25
C PHE A 27 4.47 -2.56 1.85
N VAL A 28 3.94 -2.34 3.05
CA VAL A 28 4.05 -1.03 3.72
C VAL A 28 5.52 -0.67 3.99
N PHE A 29 6.33 -1.62 4.46
CA PHE A 29 7.75 -1.36 4.70
C PHE A 29 8.56 -1.18 3.41
N TYR A 30 8.14 -1.80 2.31
CA TYR A 30 8.72 -1.52 1.00
C TYR A 30 8.42 -0.09 0.56
N LEU A 31 7.16 0.37 0.70
CA LEU A 31 6.78 1.76 0.35
C LEU A 31 7.55 2.81 1.16
N LEU A 32 7.97 2.50 2.39
CA LEU A 32 8.80 3.39 3.21
C LEU A 32 10.27 3.50 2.74
N ARG A 33 10.75 2.57 1.90
CA ARG A 33 12.14 2.49 1.46
C ARG A 33 12.37 3.01 0.04
N ILE A 34 11.31 3.13 -0.74
CA ILE A 34 11.39 3.60 -2.12
C ILE A 34 11.28 5.14 -2.20
N PRO A 35 11.74 5.77 -3.30
CA PRO A 35 11.58 7.19 -3.53
C PRO A 35 10.10 7.63 -3.56
N LYS A 36 9.84 8.88 -3.19
CA LYS A 36 8.49 9.44 -3.11
C LYS A 36 7.78 9.41 -4.47
N GLU A 37 8.52 9.63 -5.54
CA GLU A 37 8.03 9.63 -6.92
C GLU A 37 7.42 8.27 -7.30
N LYS A 38 8.02 7.17 -6.81
CA LYS A 38 7.51 5.81 -7.07
C LYS A 38 6.23 5.52 -6.30
N VAL A 39 6.08 6.09 -5.10
CA VAL A 39 4.84 5.99 -4.34
C VAL A 39 3.74 6.80 -5.04
N GLU A 40 4.06 8.00 -5.50
CA GLU A 40 3.13 8.87 -6.22
C GLU A 40 2.64 8.21 -7.52
N GLU A 41 3.57 7.66 -8.32
CA GLU A 41 3.27 6.89 -9.54
C GLU A 41 2.27 5.75 -9.24
N LEU A 42 2.55 4.92 -8.22
CA LEU A 42 1.66 3.83 -7.81
C LEU A 42 0.27 4.34 -7.43
N THR A 43 0.19 5.39 -6.60
CA THR A 43 -1.12 5.93 -6.16
C THR A 43 -1.92 6.53 -7.31
N LYS A 44 -1.24 7.17 -8.26
CA LYS A 44 -1.87 7.74 -9.45
C LYS A 44 -2.46 6.64 -10.33
N SER A 45 -1.68 5.60 -10.65
CA SER A 45 -2.17 4.49 -11.46
C SER A 45 -3.35 3.74 -10.84
N ILE A 46 -3.40 3.63 -9.51
CA ILE A 46 -4.55 3.03 -8.80
C ILE A 46 -5.81 3.90 -8.97
N ASN A 47 -5.69 5.23 -8.89
CA ASN A 47 -6.82 6.14 -9.06
C ASN A 47 -7.33 6.13 -10.51
N GLU A 48 -6.42 6.25 -11.48
CA GLU A 48 -6.75 6.21 -12.91
C GLU A 48 -7.50 4.92 -13.28
N LEU A 49 -7.09 3.77 -12.73
CA LEU A 49 -7.77 2.49 -12.94
C LEU A 49 -9.25 2.52 -12.52
N LYS A 50 -9.61 3.26 -11.46
CA LYS A 50 -10.98 3.34 -10.96
C LYS A 50 -11.81 4.39 -11.72
N GLU A 51 -11.15 5.38 -12.32
CA GLU A 51 -11.78 6.45 -13.09
C GLU A 51 -12.02 6.05 -14.56
N GLU A 52 -11.10 5.31 -15.16
CA GLU A 52 -11.18 4.88 -16.56
C GLU A 52 -11.89 3.53 -16.76
N ILE A 53 -12.12 2.78 -15.68
CA ILE A 53 -12.83 1.48 -15.67
C ILE A 53 -13.94 1.44 -14.60
#